data_AF-A0A0B7HMR8-F1
#
_entry.id   AF-A0A0B7HMR8-F1
#
_cell.length_a   1.000
_cell.length_b   1.000
_cell.length_c   1.000
_cell.angle_alpha   90.00
_cell.angle_beta   90.00
_cell.angle_gamma   90.00
#
_symmetry.space_group_name_H-M   'P 1'
#
loop_
_entity.id
_entity.type
_entity.pdbx_description
1 polymer ?
#
loop_
_entity_poly.entity_id
_entity_poly.type
_entity_poly.pdbx_seq_one_letter_code
_entity_poly.pdbx_strand_id
1 'polypeptide(L)'
;MAKQMTFKQEHYTAVADFISVSFERDLSDFSNVFKTMNDSYLEKFKQAIELAKNSVSATELKMKQKEATKKLYETSKELSDIVLLLKKYAKRANVDVSMLQETVNQLKARNVETPIKTLRDALPYLTSVSNKLEDMPENFLDKILPLVTSLENLNTEQNKLMNEGKKISNERKPIYKNLYKYISEIAEAGKIIYKDSYKKSEYTISKILARVQSKQVNVKDKV
;
A
#
# COMPACT_ATOMS: atom_id res chain seq x y z
N MET A 1 13.01 26.06 -17.18
CA MET A 1 13.08 26.10 -15.71
C MET A 1 13.48 24.71 -15.22
N ALA A 2 14.58 24.57 -14.48
CA ALA A 2 15.02 23.27 -13.98
C ALA A 2 13.98 22.74 -12.97
N LYS A 3 13.45 21.54 -13.23
CA LYS A 3 12.48 20.87 -12.35
C LYS A 3 13.07 20.78 -10.94
N GLN A 4 12.43 21.41 -9.96
CA GLN A 4 12.87 21.37 -8.57
C GLN A 4 12.84 19.91 -8.11
N MET A 5 14.02 19.33 -7.84
CA MET A 5 14.10 17.93 -7.45
C MET A 5 13.57 17.76 -6.03
N THR A 6 12.53 16.94 -5.87
CA THR A 6 11.93 16.65 -4.56
C THR A 6 12.68 15.50 -3.89
N PHE A 7 13.17 15.72 -2.67
CA PHE A 7 13.77 14.65 -1.88
C PHE A 7 12.67 13.76 -1.29
N LYS A 8 12.59 12.52 -1.77
CA LYS A 8 11.58 11.52 -1.41
C LYS A 8 12.18 10.37 -0.63
N GLN A 9 11.33 9.64 0.09
CA GLN A 9 11.73 8.47 0.90
C GLN A 9 12.51 7.41 0.10
N GLU A 10 12.18 7.21 -1.18
CA GLU A 10 12.89 6.29 -2.09
C GLU A 10 14.36 6.65 -2.32
N HIS A 11 14.76 7.87 -1.97
CA HIS A 11 16.13 8.35 -2.10
C HIS A 11 16.91 8.31 -0.79
N TYR A 12 16.27 8.04 0.35
CA TYR A 12 16.89 8.23 1.66
C TYR A 12 18.10 7.31 1.86
N THR A 13 18.00 6.03 1.54
CA THR A 13 19.11 5.08 1.71
C THR A 13 20.29 5.43 0.81
N ALA A 14 20.05 5.73 -0.47
CA ALA A 14 21.11 6.09 -1.41
C ALA A 14 21.80 7.42 -1.06
N VAL A 15 21.04 8.43 -0.61
CA VAL A 15 21.60 9.70 -0.12
C VAL A 15 22.36 9.49 1.19
N ALA A 16 21.84 8.67 2.10
CA ALA A 16 22.49 8.37 3.36
C ALA A 16 23.80 7.61 3.18
N ASP A 17 23.87 6.64 2.26
CA ASP A 17 25.12 5.93 1.92
C ASP A 17 26.19 6.93 1.44
N PHE A 18 25.82 7.86 0.57
CA PHE A 18 26.73 8.90 0.07
C PHE A 18 27.24 9.81 1.22
N ILE A 19 26.32 10.26 2.09
CA ILE A 19 26.66 11.10 3.24
C ILE A 19 27.53 10.33 4.23
N SER A 20 27.24 9.04 4.48
CA SER A 20 27.96 8.19 5.43
C SER A 20 29.44 8.07 5.07
N VAL A 21 29.75 7.80 3.80
CA VAL A 21 31.14 7.75 3.31
C VAL A 21 31.87 9.08 3.52
N SER A 22 31.19 10.20 3.22
CA SER A 22 31.79 11.53 3.37
C SER A 22 31.99 11.88 4.84
N PHE A 23 30.98 11.63 5.68
CA PHE A 23 30.98 11.88 7.11
C PHE A 23 32.03 11.05 7.86
N GLU A 24 32.19 9.78 7.51
CA GLU A 24 33.24 8.92 8.08
C GLU A 24 34.65 9.43 7.76
N ARG A 25 34.90 9.82 6.51
CA ARG A 25 36.20 10.42 6.11
C ARG A 25 36.49 11.71 6.87
N ASP A 26 35.45 12.51 7.11
CA ASP A 26 35.54 13.86 7.66
C ASP A 26 35.26 13.92 9.18
N LEU A 27 35.17 12.76 9.85
CA LEU A 27 34.65 12.66 11.22
C LEU A 27 35.43 13.49 12.24
N SER A 28 36.74 13.65 12.05
CA SER A 28 37.58 14.48 12.91
C SER A 28 37.16 15.95 12.88
N ASP A 29 36.92 16.50 11.68
CA ASP A 29 36.47 17.88 11.50
C ASP A 29 35.10 18.09 12.17
N PHE A 30 34.19 17.12 12.00
CA PHE A 30 32.88 17.15 12.62
C PHE A 30 32.96 17.08 14.14
N SER A 31 33.75 16.17 14.71
CA SER A 31 33.88 15.99 16.15
C SER A 31 34.50 17.23 16.84
N ASN A 32 35.37 17.95 16.13
CA ASN A 32 35.98 19.19 16.62
C ASN A 32 34.96 20.34 16.74
N VAL A 33 34.01 20.45 15.81
CA VAL A 33 33.00 21.52 15.79
C VAL A 33 31.73 21.12 16.55
N PHE A 34 31.27 19.88 16.38
CA PHE A 34 30.07 19.30 16.99
C PHE A 34 30.46 18.03 17.76
N LYS A 35 30.79 18.18 19.05
CA LYS A 35 31.26 17.07 19.92
C LYS A 35 30.38 15.82 19.95
N THR A 36 29.08 15.96 19.66
CA THR A 36 28.13 14.85 19.61
C THR A 36 28.19 14.04 18.31
N MET A 37 28.75 14.58 17.24
CA MET A 37 28.92 13.93 15.94
C MET A 37 30.25 13.17 15.86
N ASN A 38 30.40 12.19 16.74
CA ASN A 38 31.58 11.35 16.92
C ASN A 38 31.37 9.92 16.39
N ASP A 39 32.31 9.01 16.65
CA ASP A 39 32.23 7.60 16.23
C ASP A 39 30.92 6.93 16.63
N SER A 40 30.41 7.20 17.84
CA SER A 40 29.14 6.63 18.31
C SER A 40 27.94 7.14 17.50
N TYR A 41 27.99 8.39 17.03
CA TYR A 41 26.95 8.95 16.17
C TYR A 41 27.02 8.37 14.75
N LEU A 42 28.24 8.19 14.20
CA LEU A 42 28.46 7.52 12.91
C LEU A 42 27.95 6.07 12.94
N GLU A 43 28.26 5.31 13.99
CA GLU A 43 27.75 3.95 14.22
C GLU A 43 26.22 3.92 14.18
N LYS A 44 25.55 4.79 14.96
CA LYS A 44 24.08 4.87 14.98
C LYS A 44 23.49 5.27 13.64
N PHE A 45 24.17 6.15 12.89
CA PHE A 45 23.74 6.52 11.55
C PHE A 45 23.84 5.32 10.58
N LYS A 46 24.96 4.59 10.57
CA LYS A 46 25.12 3.37 9.77
C LYS A 46 24.08 2.30 10.13
N GLN A 47 23.79 2.11 11.42
CA GLN A 47 22.71 1.22 11.86
C GLN A 47 21.33 1.68 11.36
N ALA A 48 21.04 2.98 11.36
CA ALA A 48 19.79 3.51 10.82
C ALA A 48 19.66 3.30 9.30
N ILE A 49 20.77 3.36 8.55
CA ILE A 49 20.81 3.02 7.13
C ILE A 49 20.44 1.55 6.92
N GLU A 50 21.08 0.64 7.65
CA GLU A 50 20.85 -0.81 7.52
C GLU A 50 19.42 -1.19 7.93
N LEU A 51 18.88 -0.62 9.00
CA LEU A 51 17.48 -0.81 9.37
C LEU A 51 16.51 -0.35 8.27
N ALA A 52 16.82 0.75 7.57
CA ALA A 52 15.98 1.23 6.47
C ALA A 52 16.06 0.32 5.23
N LYS A 53 17.26 -0.18 4.88
CA LYS A 53 17.49 -1.13 3.78
C LYS A 53 16.81 -2.47 4.03
N ASN A 54 16.88 -2.96 5.26
CA ASN A 54 16.32 -4.26 5.66
C ASN A 54 14.83 -4.19 6.07
N SER A 55 14.24 -2.98 6.10
CA SER A 55 12.81 -2.83 6.39
C SER A 55 11.95 -3.55 5.34
N VAL A 56 10.94 -4.30 5.80
CA VAL A 56 10.07 -5.10 4.93
C VAL A 56 9.53 -4.28 3.76
N SER A 57 9.76 -4.78 2.55
CA SER A 57 9.20 -4.19 1.33
C SER A 57 7.68 -4.36 1.33
N ALA A 58 6.95 -3.23 1.32
CA ALA A 58 5.49 -3.25 1.22
C ALA A 58 4.97 -3.62 -0.19
N THR A 59 5.86 -3.94 -1.13
CA THR A 59 5.51 -4.15 -2.54
C THR A 59 4.68 -5.40 -2.75
N GLU A 60 5.12 -6.53 -2.17
CA GLU A 60 4.39 -7.80 -2.26
C GLU A 60 2.99 -7.66 -1.65
N LEU A 61 2.89 -7.07 -0.46
CA LEU A 61 1.61 -6.84 0.20
C LEU A 61 0.69 -5.95 -0.63
N LYS A 62 1.22 -4.88 -1.25
CA LYS A 62 0.44 -4.03 -2.17
C LYS A 62 -0.08 -4.81 -3.38
N MET A 63 0.72 -5.74 -3.92
CA MET A 63 0.28 -6.59 -5.02
C MET A 63 -0.84 -7.53 -4.57
N LYS A 64 -0.68 -8.20 -3.42
CA LYS A 64 -1.72 -9.04 -2.81
C LYS A 64 -3.02 -8.27 -2.55
N GLN A 65 -2.94 -7.06 -2.00
CA GLN A 65 -4.11 -6.19 -1.78
C GLN A 65 -4.84 -5.86 -3.09
N LYS A 66 -4.08 -5.52 -4.15
CA LYS A 66 -4.66 -5.23 -5.46
C LYS A 66 -5.38 -6.45 -6.04
N GLU A 67 -4.76 -7.61 -5.93
CA GLU A 67 -5.34 -8.86 -6.44
C GLU A 67 -6.60 -9.26 -5.68
N ALA A 68 -6.57 -9.25 -4.34
CA ALA A 68 -7.73 -9.54 -3.50
C ALA A 68 -8.90 -8.57 -3.79
N THR A 69 -8.61 -7.28 -3.93
CA THR A 69 -9.62 -6.27 -4.28
C THR A 69 -10.21 -6.50 -5.66
N LYS A 70 -9.39 -6.87 -6.64
CA LYS A 70 -9.85 -7.21 -8.00
C LYS A 70 -10.81 -8.40 -7.95
N LYS A 71 -10.42 -9.49 -7.28
CA LYS A 71 -11.25 -10.70 -7.11
C LYS A 71 -12.57 -10.37 -6.42
N LEU A 72 -12.53 -9.60 -5.33
CA LEU A 72 -13.74 -9.16 -4.61
C LEU A 72 -14.74 -8.45 -5.54
N TYR A 73 -14.24 -7.56 -6.41
CA TYR A 73 -15.10 -6.82 -7.33
C TYR A 73 -15.62 -7.67 -8.48
N GLU A 74 -14.82 -8.61 -8.98
CA GLU A 74 -15.26 -9.58 -9.99
C GLU A 74 -16.38 -10.47 -9.43
N THR A 75 -16.19 -11.04 -8.23
CA THR A 75 -17.21 -11.85 -7.54
C THR A 75 -18.46 -11.02 -7.19
N SER A 76 -18.31 -9.78 -6.73
CA SER A 76 -19.45 -8.89 -6.45
C SER A 76 -20.27 -8.61 -7.70
N LYS A 77 -19.60 -8.41 -8.85
CA LYS A 77 -20.28 -8.20 -10.14
C LYS A 77 -21.02 -9.45 -10.57
N GLU A 78 -20.37 -10.61 -10.53
CA GLU A 78 -20.99 -11.88 -10.88
C GLU A 78 -22.24 -12.16 -10.02
N LEU A 79 -22.13 -11.97 -8.70
CA LEU A 79 -23.26 -12.10 -7.79
C LEU A 79 -24.37 -11.09 -8.10
N SER A 80 -24.02 -9.84 -8.45
CA SER A 80 -24.99 -8.81 -8.85
C SER A 80 -25.80 -9.23 -10.07
N ASP A 81 -25.13 -9.80 -11.08
CA ASP A 81 -25.77 -10.26 -12.31
C ASP A 81 -26.72 -11.44 -12.03
N ILE A 82 -26.34 -12.38 -11.15
CA ILE A 82 -27.19 -13.49 -10.72
C ILE A 82 -28.40 -13.00 -9.91
N VAL A 83 -28.20 -12.09 -8.95
CA VAL A 83 -29.31 -11.54 -8.16
C VAL A 83 -30.25 -10.71 -9.03
N LEU A 84 -29.74 -10.04 -10.06
CA LEU A 84 -30.56 -9.34 -11.04
C LEU A 84 -31.46 -10.28 -11.84
N LEU A 85 -30.96 -11.47 -12.21
CA LEU A 85 -31.78 -12.50 -12.84
C LEU A 85 -32.82 -13.06 -11.88
N LEU A 86 -32.44 -13.37 -10.64
CA LEU A 86 -33.36 -13.82 -9.60
C LEU A 86 -34.52 -12.82 -9.41
N LYS A 87 -34.19 -11.54 -9.32
CA LYS A 87 -35.16 -10.45 -9.25
C LYS A 87 -36.13 -10.47 -10.42
N LYS A 88 -35.67 -10.76 -11.65
CA LYS A 88 -36.55 -10.87 -12.82
C LYS A 88 -37.53 -12.04 -12.69
N TYR A 89 -37.07 -13.20 -12.23
CA TYR A 89 -37.95 -14.36 -11.99
C TYR A 89 -38.99 -14.06 -10.92
N ALA A 90 -38.56 -13.54 -9.77
CA ALA A 90 -39.45 -13.17 -8.67
C ALA A 90 -40.49 -12.11 -9.09
N LYS A 91 -40.09 -11.12 -9.89
CA LYS A 91 -41.02 -10.12 -10.42
C LYS A 91 -42.07 -10.73 -11.36
N ARG A 92 -41.71 -11.70 -12.21
CA ARG A 92 -42.65 -12.39 -13.10
C ARG A 92 -43.64 -13.26 -12.32
N ALA A 93 -43.20 -13.81 -11.19
CA ALA A 93 -44.02 -14.58 -10.26
C ALA A 93 -44.85 -13.73 -9.27
N ASN A 94 -44.84 -12.39 -9.38
CA ASN A 94 -45.47 -11.47 -8.42
C ASN A 94 -45.02 -11.67 -6.96
N VAL A 95 -43.78 -12.12 -6.75
CA VAL A 95 -43.12 -12.17 -5.43
C VAL A 95 -42.46 -10.83 -5.15
N ASP A 96 -42.45 -10.37 -3.90
CA ASP A 96 -41.76 -9.12 -3.54
C ASP A 96 -40.24 -9.21 -3.85
N VAL A 97 -39.72 -8.15 -4.47
CA VAL A 97 -38.34 -8.06 -4.95
C VAL A 97 -37.56 -6.88 -4.37
N SER A 98 -38.16 -6.14 -3.42
CA SER A 98 -37.58 -4.96 -2.77
C SER A 98 -36.15 -5.23 -2.27
N MET A 99 -35.98 -6.28 -1.46
CA MET A 99 -34.69 -6.71 -0.91
C MET A 99 -33.67 -7.10 -1.99
N LEU A 100 -34.09 -7.70 -3.10
CA LEU A 100 -33.20 -8.10 -4.20
C LEU A 100 -32.69 -6.88 -4.98
N GLN A 101 -33.55 -5.88 -5.16
CA GLN A 101 -33.16 -4.63 -5.82
C GLN A 101 -32.12 -3.86 -5.01
N GLU A 102 -32.30 -3.76 -3.69
CA GLU A 102 -31.33 -3.14 -2.80
C GLU A 102 -30.00 -3.90 -2.81
N THR A 103 -30.07 -5.23 -2.74
CA THR A 103 -28.88 -6.11 -2.81
C THR A 103 -28.06 -5.87 -4.08
N VAL A 104 -28.71 -5.80 -5.25
CA VAL A 104 -28.04 -5.49 -6.53
C VAL A 104 -27.35 -4.14 -6.49
N ASN A 105 -28.01 -3.11 -5.94
CA ASN A 105 -27.46 -1.77 -5.87
C ASN A 105 -26.22 -1.71 -4.96
N GLN A 106 -26.27 -2.38 -3.81
CA GLN A 106 -25.14 -2.45 -2.87
C GLN A 106 -23.94 -3.20 -3.46
N LEU A 107 -24.17 -4.34 -4.13
CA LEU A 107 -23.12 -5.09 -4.84
C LEU A 107 -22.43 -4.25 -5.92
N LYS A 108 -23.20 -3.46 -6.69
CA LYS A 108 -22.66 -2.53 -7.70
C LYS A 108 -21.90 -1.37 -7.07
N ALA A 109 -22.35 -0.90 -5.91
CA ALA A 109 -21.67 0.10 -5.11
C ALA A 109 -20.43 -0.44 -4.36
N ARG A 110 -20.13 -1.74 -4.49
CA ARG A 110 -19.00 -2.43 -3.84
C ARG A 110 -19.11 -2.46 -2.31
N ASN A 111 -20.32 -2.31 -1.77
CA ASN A 111 -20.63 -2.59 -0.37
C ASN A 111 -21.05 -4.06 -0.29
N VAL A 112 -20.18 -4.90 0.25
CA VAL A 112 -20.33 -6.37 0.18
C VAL A 112 -20.97 -6.94 1.44
N GLU A 113 -20.82 -6.28 2.58
CA GLU A 113 -21.30 -6.72 3.89
C GLU A 113 -22.83 -6.84 3.93
N THR A 114 -23.53 -5.81 3.43
CA THR A 114 -25.00 -5.82 3.40
C THR A 114 -25.54 -6.93 2.48
N PRO A 115 -25.12 -7.06 1.21
CA PRO A 115 -25.50 -8.17 0.35
C PRO A 115 -25.23 -9.56 0.92
N ILE A 116 -24.07 -9.80 1.55
CA ILE A 116 -23.74 -11.09 2.16
C ILE A 116 -24.81 -11.47 3.18
N LYS A 117 -25.11 -10.56 4.12
CA LYS A 117 -26.12 -10.80 5.14
C LYS A 117 -27.51 -11.00 4.52
N THR A 118 -27.94 -10.06 3.67
CA THR A 118 -29.27 -10.09 3.05
C THR A 118 -29.50 -11.38 2.26
N LEU A 119 -28.52 -11.87 1.51
CA LEU A 119 -28.65 -13.10 0.74
C LEU A 119 -28.64 -14.34 1.62
N ARG A 120 -27.84 -14.38 2.70
CA ARG A 120 -27.89 -15.49 3.68
C ARG A 120 -29.27 -15.59 4.35
N ASP A 121 -29.82 -14.46 4.76
CA ASP A 121 -31.11 -14.41 5.46
C ASP A 121 -32.28 -14.75 4.51
N ALA A 122 -32.19 -14.34 3.24
CA ALA A 122 -33.28 -14.49 2.29
C ALA A 122 -33.28 -15.80 1.49
N LEU A 123 -32.13 -16.46 1.34
CA LEU A 123 -32.02 -17.73 0.59
C LEU A 123 -33.03 -18.79 1.06
N PRO A 124 -33.22 -19.07 2.37
CA PRO A 124 -34.21 -20.04 2.83
C PRO A 124 -35.64 -19.72 2.38
N TYR A 125 -36.01 -18.44 2.40
CA TYR A 125 -37.32 -17.98 1.93
C TYR A 125 -37.45 -18.13 0.41
N LEU A 126 -36.44 -17.72 -0.35
CA LEU A 126 -36.43 -17.86 -1.80
C LEU A 126 -36.51 -19.32 -2.25
N THR A 127 -35.88 -20.23 -1.50
CA THR A 127 -35.99 -21.67 -1.70
C THR A 127 -37.40 -22.18 -1.40
N SER A 128 -38.05 -21.71 -0.33
CA SER A 128 -39.40 -22.15 0.04
C SER A 128 -40.49 -21.68 -0.94
N VAL A 129 -40.25 -20.59 -1.67
CA VAL A 129 -41.15 -20.08 -2.73
C VAL A 129 -40.67 -20.42 -4.14
N SER A 130 -39.63 -21.26 -4.29
CA SER A 130 -39.03 -21.58 -5.59
C SER A 130 -40.01 -22.18 -6.59
N ASN A 131 -41.02 -22.93 -6.12
CA ASN A 131 -42.09 -23.48 -6.94
C ASN A 131 -42.97 -22.41 -7.61
N LYS A 132 -43.01 -21.18 -7.09
CA LYS A 132 -43.71 -20.05 -7.72
C LYS A 132 -42.88 -19.39 -8.82
N LEU A 133 -41.58 -19.64 -8.85
CA LEU A 133 -40.64 -19.03 -9.79
C LEU A 133 -40.51 -19.90 -11.05
N GLU A 134 -41.62 -20.11 -11.77
CA GLU A 134 -41.70 -21.08 -12.89
C GLU A 134 -40.65 -20.85 -13.99
N ASP A 135 -40.29 -19.60 -14.26
CA ASP A 135 -39.26 -19.23 -15.25
C ASP A 135 -37.81 -19.44 -14.75
N MET A 136 -37.61 -19.75 -13.48
CA MET A 136 -36.28 -19.92 -12.89
C MET A 136 -35.73 -21.30 -13.25
N PRO A 137 -34.52 -21.39 -13.84
CA PRO A 137 -33.90 -22.67 -14.12
C PRO A 137 -33.71 -23.52 -12.86
N GLU A 138 -33.73 -24.85 -13.03
CA GLU A 138 -33.35 -25.77 -11.98
C GLU A 138 -31.96 -25.43 -11.41
N ASN A 139 -31.79 -25.62 -10.11
CA ASN A 139 -30.53 -25.38 -9.39
C ASN A 139 -29.99 -23.94 -9.51
N PHE A 140 -30.81 -22.97 -9.92
CA PHE A 140 -30.38 -21.57 -10.05
C PHE A 140 -29.93 -20.96 -8.71
N LEU A 141 -30.68 -21.24 -7.63
CA LEU A 141 -30.37 -20.72 -6.29
C LEU A 141 -29.05 -21.28 -5.73
N ASP A 142 -28.65 -22.48 -6.17
CA ASP A 142 -27.40 -23.13 -5.73
C ASP A 142 -26.15 -22.35 -6.17
N LYS A 143 -26.28 -21.47 -7.16
CA LYS A 143 -25.21 -20.58 -7.62
C LYS A 143 -24.91 -19.44 -6.65
N ILE A 144 -25.86 -19.09 -5.78
CA ILE A 144 -25.79 -17.88 -4.94
C ILE A 144 -24.90 -18.12 -3.71
N LEU A 145 -25.14 -19.22 -2.98
CA LEU A 145 -24.44 -19.48 -1.72
C LEU A 145 -22.91 -19.63 -1.86
N PRO A 146 -22.37 -20.29 -2.91
CA PRO A 146 -20.93 -20.36 -3.15
C PRO A 146 -20.32 -18.97 -3.38
N LEU A 147 -20.99 -18.09 -4.14
CA LEU A 147 -20.52 -16.73 -4.39
C LEU A 147 -20.59 -15.86 -3.14
N VAL A 148 -21.64 -15.98 -2.33
CA VAL A 148 -21.75 -15.30 -1.03
C VAL A 148 -20.60 -15.72 -0.11
N THR A 149 -20.31 -17.02 -0.04
CA THR A 149 -19.19 -17.55 0.76
C THR A 149 -17.84 -17.08 0.24
N SER A 150 -17.67 -17.05 -1.09
CA SER A 150 -16.45 -16.52 -1.72
C SER A 150 -16.25 -15.03 -1.39
N LEU A 151 -17.32 -14.22 -1.48
CA LEU A 151 -17.28 -12.80 -1.19
C LEU A 151 -16.94 -12.51 0.29
N GLU A 152 -17.46 -13.32 1.22
CA GLU A 152 -17.15 -13.24 2.65
C GLU A 152 -15.67 -13.56 2.95
N ASN A 153 -15.13 -14.61 2.32
CA ASN A 153 -13.72 -14.96 2.44
C ASN A 153 -12.82 -13.85 1.88
N LEU A 154 -13.14 -13.33 0.70
CA LEU A 154 -12.39 -12.24 0.06
C LEU A 154 -12.45 -10.95 0.89
N ASN A 155 -13.59 -10.63 1.50
CA ASN A 155 -13.71 -9.46 2.37
C ASN A 155 -12.84 -9.60 3.63
N THR A 156 -12.84 -10.79 4.23
CA THR A 156 -12.00 -11.12 5.39
C THR A 156 -10.50 -11.03 5.04
N GLU A 157 -10.11 -11.58 3.88
CA GLU A 157 -8.74 -11.51 3.38
C GLU A 157 -8.31 -10.06 3.11
N GLN A 158 -9.15 -9.26 2.45
CA GLN A 158 -8.87 -7.84 2.20
C GLN A 158 -8.64 -7.10 3.52
N ASN A 159 -9.50 -7.30 4.52
CA ASN A 159 -9.34 -6.70 5.85
C ASN A 159 -8.04 -7.11 6.54
N LYS A 160 -7.67 -8.40 6.47
CA LYS A 160 -6.40 -8.90 7.00
C LYS A 160 -5.21 -8.20 6.33
N LEU A 161 -5.18 -8.16 4.99
CA LEU A 161 -4.11 -7.53 4.22
C LEU A 161 -4.03 -6.01 4.49
N MET A 162 -5.17 -5.34 4.71
CA MET A 162 -5.19 -3.92 5.10
C MET A 162 -4.58 -3.70 6.47
N ASN A 163 -4.86 -4.56 7.45
CA ASN A 163 -4.30 -4.48 8.79
C ASN A 163 -2.79 -4.75 8.79
N GLU A 164 -2.33 -5.76 8.03
CA GLU A 164 -0.90 -6.00 7.80
C GLU A 164 -0.23 -4.77 7.16
N GLY A 165 -0.91 -4.11 6.22
CA GLY A 165 -0.38 -2.92 5.56
C GLY A 165 -0.22 -1.73 6.50
N LYS A 166 -1.20 -1.53 7.39
CA LYS A 166 -1.12 -0.52 8.46
C LYS A 166 0.03 -0.83 9.41
N LYS A 167 0.20 -2.10 9.81
CA LYS A 167 1.32 -2.54 10.66
C LYS A 167 2.66 -2.19 10.03
N ILE A 168 2.91 -2.63 8.79
CA ILE A 168 4.15 -2.34 8.06
C ILE A 168 4.38 -0.83 7.94
N SER A 169 3.35 -0.06 7.61
CA SER A 169 3.46 1.40 7.50
C SER A 169 3.84 2.04 8.84
N ASN A 170 3.23 1.59 9.94
CA ASN A 170 3.50 2.11 11.28
C ASN A 170 4.89 1.74 11.77
N GLU A 171 5.39 0.55 11.47
CA GLU A 171 6.75 0.11 11.81
C GLU A 171 7.82 0.83 10.97
N ARG A 172 7.54 1.11 9.69
CA ARG A 172 8.50 1.79 8.80
C ARG A 172 8.59 3.29 9.04
N LYS A 173 7.49 3.96 9.39
CA LYS A 173 7.45 5.42 9.60
C LYS A 173 8.55 5.92 10.57
N PRO A 174 8.75 5.36 11.77
CA PRO A 174 9.80 5.81 12.67
C PRO A 174 11.21 5.53 12.13
N ILE A 175 11.43 4.42 11.43
CA ILE A 175 12.74 4.08 10.83
C ILE A 175 13.17 5.16 9.83
N TYR A 176 12.31 5.48 8.86
CA TYR A 176 12.64 6.48 7.84
C TYR A 176 12.66 7.91 8.40
N LYS A 177 11.85 8.21 9.43
CA LYS A 177 11.93 9.50 10.14
C LYS A 177 13.28 9.65 10.84
N ASN A 178 13.76 8.59 11.50
CA ASN A 178 15.06 8.59 12.17
C ASN A 178 16.20 8.74 11.16
N LEU A 179 16.17 7.99 10.06
CA LEU A 179 17.17 8.11 9.01
C LEU A 179 17.20 9.53 8.41
N TYR A 180 16.04 10.12 8.13
CA TYR A 180 15.95 11.50 7.63
C TYR A 180 16.55 12.51 8.61
N LYS A 181 16.34 12.31 9.91
CA LYS A 181 16.94 13.15 10.96
C LYS A 181 18.46 13.15 10.84
N TYR A 182 19.09 11.97 10.81
CA TYR A 182 20.55 11.86 10.64
C TYR A 182 21.04 12.51 9.35
N ILE A 183 20.38 12.24 8.22
CA ILE A 183 20.70 12.86 6.92
C ILE A 183 20.70 14.39 7.04
N SER A 184 19.66 14.95 7.65
CA SER A 184 19.47 16.40 7.75
C SER A 184 20.51 17.02 8.69
N GLU A 185 20.72 16.45 9.86
CA GLU A 185 21.68 16.94 10.86
C GLU A 185 23.12 16.93 10.30
N ILE A 186 23.55 15.82 9.69
CA ILE A 186 24.90 15.71 9.11
C ILE A 186 25.05 16.66 7.92
N ALA A 187 24.04 16.75 7.04
CA ALA A 187 24.07 17.66 5.91
C ALA A 187 24.17 19.13 6.33
N GLU A 188 23.43 19.53 7.38
CA GLU A 188 23.49 20.88 7.94
C GLU A 188 24.85 21.18 8.55
N ALA A 189 25.36 20.30 9.42
CA ALA A 189 26.67 20.45 10.02
C ALA A 189 27.80 20.51 8.97
N GLY A 190 27.80 19.60 7.99
CA GLY A 190 28.81 19.59 6.94
C GLY A 190 28.81 20.85 6.06
N LYS A 191 27.63 21.42 5.78
CA LYS A 191 27.54 22.71 5.07
C LYS A 191 28.11 23.87 5.87
N ILE A 192 28.03 23.83 7.21
CA ILE A 192 28.59 24.85 8.10
C ILE A 192 30.11 24.71 8.13
N ILE A 193 30.61 23.50 8.42
CA ILE A 193 32.06 23.20 8.52
C ILE A 193 32.76 23.56 7.20
N TYR A 194 32.17 23.19 6.07
CA TYR A 194 32.78 23.36 4.75
C TYR A 194 32.21 24.52 3.96
N LYS A 195 31.69 25.58 4.60
CA LYS A 195 30.99 26.70 3.95
C LYS A 195 31.70 27.24 2.69
N ASP A 196 33.03 27.32 2.74
CA ASP A 196 33.91 27.88 1.71
C ASP A 196 34.81 26.82 1.05
N SER A 197 34.47 25.54 1.18
CA SER A 197 35.20 24.39 0.62
C SER A 197 34.34 23.63 -0.41
N TYR A 198 35.01 22.98 -1.36
CA TYR A 198 34.35 22.10 -2.35
C TYR A 198 33.57 20.95 -1.67
N LYS A 199 34.01 20.53 -0.48
CA LYS A 199 33.36 19.48 0.33
C LYS A 199 31.91 19.82 0.69
N LYS A 200 31.52 21.11 0.73
CA LYS A 200 30.12 21.53 0.93
C LYS A 200 29.13 20.83 0.01
N SER A 201 29.54 20.56 -1.23
CA SER A 201 28.70 19.89 -2.22
C SER A 201 28.35 18.46 -1.83
N GLU A 202 29.19 17.81 -1.02
CA GLU A 202 29.00 16.44 -0.50
C GLU A 202 28.00 16.39 0.66
N TYR A 203 27.67 17.54 1.24
CA TYR A 203 26.67 17.70 2.30
C TYR A 203 25.44 18.51 1.84
N THR A 204 25.34 18.81 0.54
CA THR A 204 24.19 19.50 -0.04
C THR A 204 23.23 18.49 -0.65
N ILE A 205 22.13 18.18 0.04
CA ILE A 205 21.17 17.12 -0.37
C ILE A 205 20.76 17.23 -1.84
N SER A 206 20.45 18.42 -2.36
CA SER A 206 20.07 18.60 -3.77
C SER A 206 21.18 18.22 -4.76
N LYS A 207 22.46 18.48 -4.41
CA LYS A 207 23.62 18.09 -5.22
C LYS A 207 23.88 16.59 -5.16
N ILE A 208 23.74 15.99 -3.97
CA ILE A 208 23.84 14.54 -3.79
C ILE A 208 22.74 13.84 -4.60
N LEU A 209 21.50 14.33 -4.49
CA LEU A 209 20.35 13.78 -5.22
C LEU A 209 20.56 13.79 -6.73
N ALA A 210 21.08 14.89 -7.28
CA ALA A 210 21.41 14.98 -8.70
C ALA A 210 22.47 13.94 -9.12
N ARG A 211 23.46 13.66 -8.26
CA ARG A 211 24.47 12.60 -8.49
C ARG A 211 23.86 11.20 -8.42
N VAL A 212 22.99 10.94 -7.44
CA VAL A 212 22.31 9.65 -7.28
C VAL A 212 21.41 9.35 -8.50
N GLN A 213 20.64 10.33 -8.96
CA GLN A 213 19.72 10.16 -10.08
C GLN A 213 20.43 10.08 -11.44
N SER A 214 21.49 10.87 -11.67
CA SER A 214 22.28 10.77 -12.91
C SER A 214 22.98 9.42 -13.06
N LYS A 215 23.42 8.80 -11.96
CA LYS A 215 23.89 7.41 -11.97
C LYS A 215 22.79 6.42 -12.34
N GLN A 216 21.56 6.61 -11.85
CA GLN A 216 20.44 5.71 -12.19
C GLN A 216 20.02 5.78 -13.66
N VAL A 217 20.05 6.95 -14.29
CA VAL A 217 19.72 7.11 -15.72
C VAL A 217 20.74 6.36 -16.60
N ASN A 218 22.03 6.56 -16.35
CA ASN A 218 23.10 5.88 -17.09
C ASN A 218 23.12 4.35 -16.95
N VAL A 219 22.49 3.79 -15.91
CA VAL A 219 22.35 2.33 -15.74
C VAL A 219 21.19 1.79 -16.55
N LYS A 220 20.10 2.55 -16.71
CA LYS A 220 18.94 2.13 -17.53
C LYS A 220 19.24 2.17 -19.03
N ASP A 221 20.10 3.07 -19.48
CA ASP A 221 20.49 3.17 -20.90
C ASP A 221 21.54 2.13 -21.32
N LYS A 222 21.95 1.24 -20.40
CA LYS A 222 22.94 0.16 -20.63
C LYS A 222 22.36 -1.25 -20.43
N VAL A 223 21.04 -1.38 -20.28
CA VAL A 223 20.33 -2.66 -20.17
C VAL A 223 19.38 -2.83 -21.35
#